data_AF-A0A963JEV0-F1
#
_entry.id   AF-A0A963JEV0-F1
#
_cell.length_a   1.000
_cell.length_b   1.000
_cell.length_c   1.000
_cell.angle_alpha   90.00
_cell.angle_beta   90.00
_cell.angle_gamma   90.00
#
_symmetry.space_group_name_H-M   'P 1'
#
loop_
_entity.id
_entity.type
_entity.pdbx_description
1 polymer ?
#
loop_
_entity_poly.entity_id
_entity_poly.type
_entity_poly.pdbx_seq_one_letter_code
_entity_poly.pdbx_strand_id
1 'polypeptide(L)' 'MDIALTNSLLRIASANSQAETAQAVEVTVLKKALNLQASAAATLLQAIPQPPSVNLGPLGTQLDTFA' A
#
# COMPACT_ATOMS: atom_id res chain seq x y z
N MET A 1 32.95 20.98 33.81
CA MET A 1 32.07 19.79 33.88
C MET A 1 30.65 20.12 33.43
N ASP A 2 30.45 21.05 32.49
CA ASP A 2 29.12 21.47 32.01
C ASP A 2 29.01 21.26 30.49
N ILE A 3 30.05 21.69 29.77
CA ILE A 3 30.23 21.49 28.32
C ILE A 3 30.14 20.01 27.89
N ALA A 4 30.58 19.06 28.72
CA ALA A 4 30.46 17.63 28.41
C ALA A 4 28.99 17.14 28.44
N LEU A 5 28.19 17.65 29.37
CA LEU A 5 26.76 17.37 29.46
C LEU A 5 26.01 18.06 28.31
N THR A 6 26.34 19.32 28.00
CA THR A 6 25.78 20.04 26.84
C THR A 6 26.04 19.30 25.54
N ASN A 7 27.29 18.85 25.31
CA ASN A 7 27.63 18.07 24.12
C ASN A 7 26.90 16.72 24.09
N SER A 8 26.72 16.06 25.24
CA SER A 8 25.95 14.81 25.32
C SER A 8 24.48 15.04 24.97
N LEU A 9 23.86 16.07 25.53
CA LEU A 9 22.48 16.46 25.24
C LEU A 9 22.28 16.84 23.76
N LEU A 10 23.21 17.60 23.17
CA LEU A 10 23.17 17.94 21.75
C LEU A 10 23.25 16.69 20.85
N ARG A 11 24.10 15.73 21.20
CA ARG A 11 24.19 14.45 20.49
C ARG A 11 22.91 13.64 20.62
N ILE A 12 22.32 13.57 21.81
CA ILE A 12 21.05 12.88 22.06
C ILE A 12 19.91 13.56 21.29
N ALA A 13 19.80 14.90 21.35
CA ALA A 13 18.80 15.66 20.61
C ALA A 13 18.93 15.44 19.09
N SER A 14 20.16 15.45 18.57
CA SER A 14 20.43 15.19 17.15
C SER A 14 20.10 13.76 16.75
N ALA A 15 20.38 12.78 17.61
CA ALA A 15 20.02 11.38 17.37
C ALA A 15 18.49 11.19 17.38
N ASN A 16 17.78 11.86 18.31
CA ASN A 16 16.33 11.77 18.40
C ASN A 16 15.64 12.41 17.20
N SER A 17 16.07 13.61 16.78
CA SER A 17 15.53 14.25 15.57
C SER A 17 15.74 13.41 14.30
N GLN A 18 16.89 12.73 14.20
CA GLN A 18 17.13 11.78 13.11
C GLN A 18 16.22 10.55 13.20
N ALA A 19 15.98 10.01 14.39
CA ALA A 19 15.08 8.88 14.61
C ALA A 19 13.62 9.24 14.27
N GLU A 20 13.13 10.40 14.69
CA GLU A 20 11.79 10.90 14.33
C GLU A 20 11.63 11.05 12.81
N THR A 21 12.66 11.59 12.15
CA THR A 21 12.66 11.76 10.69
C THR A 21 12.64 10.40 9.99
N ALA A 22 13.48 9.46 10.44
CA ALA A 22 13.52 8.10 9.89
C ALA A 22 12.16 7.41 10.04
N GLN A 23 11.54 7.51 11.22
CA GLN A 23 10.24 6.92 11.48
C GLN A 23 9.12 7.54 10.61
N ALA A 24 9.14 8.86 10.42
CA ALA A 24 8.19 9.53 9.52
C ALA A 24 8.34 9.07 8.06
N VAL A 25 9.58 8.90 7.59
CA VAL A 25 9.87 8.38 6.25
C VAL A 25 9.40 6.93 6.11
N GLU A 26 9.72 6.07 7.07
CA GLU A 26 9.31 4.65 7.07
C GLU A 26 7.79 4.50 7.01
N VAL A 27 7.05 5.24 7.84
CA VAL A 27 5.58 5.24 7.84
C VAL A 27 5.04 5.76 6.50
N THR A 28 5.67 6.79 5.92
CA THR A 28 5.25 7.33 4.61
C THR A 28 5.49 6.32 3.49
N VAL A 29 6.62 5.63 3.49
CA VAL A 29 6.94 4.58 2.52
C VAL A 29 5.99 3.40 2.66
N LEU A 30 5.70 2.95 3.89
CA LEU A 30 4.73 1.88 4.14
C LEU A 30 3.33 2.28 3.64
N LYS A 31 2.87 3.49 3.96
CA LYS A 31 1.60 4.01 3.42
C LYS A 31 1.61 4.05 1.90
N LYS A 32 2.71 4.49 1.28
CA LYS A 32 2.83 4.51 -0.19
C LYS A 32 2.76 3.10 -0.78
N ALA A 33 3.45 2.13 -0.17
CA ALA A 33 3.41 0.73 -0.59
C ALA A 33 1.98 0.15 -0.51
N LEU A 34 1.26 0.41 0.58
CA LEU A 34 -0.14 0.01 0.74
C LEU A 34 -1.05 0.65 -0.32
N ASN A 35 -0.88 1.94 -0.60
CA ASN A 35 -1.64 2.62 -1.65
C ASN A 35 -1.34 2.05 -3.04
N LEU A 36 -0.07 1.74 -3.34
CA LEU A 36 0.30 1.09 -4.60
C LEU A 36 -0.31 -0.30 -4.73
N GLN A 37 -0.31 -1.09 -3.65
CA GLN A 37 -0.94 -2.41 -3.64
C GLN A 37 -2.46 -2.31 -3.88
N ALA A 38 -3.13 -1.35 -3.23
CA ALA A 38 -4.56 -1.11 -3.45
C ALA A 38 -4.85 -0.69 -4.91
N SER A 39 -4.02 0.18 -5.48
CA SER A 39 -4.15 0.59 -6.89
C SER A 39 -3.92 -0.56 -7.86
N ALA A 40 -2.93 -1.43 -7.58
CA ALA A 40 -2.68 -2.62 -8.37
C ALA A 40 -3.85 -3.61 -8.28
N ALA A 41 -4.39 -3.83 -7.08
CA ALA A 41 -5.58 -4.67 -6.88
C ALA A 41 -6.82 -4.12 -7.61
N ALA A 42 -7.03 -2.79 -7.60
CA ALA A 42 -8.11 -2.16 -8.35
C ALA A 42 -7.95 -2.34 -9.87
N THR A 43 -6.73 -2.24 -10.37
CA THR A 43 -6.42 -2.48 -11.80
C THR A 43 -6.70 -3.93 -12.18
N LEU A 44 -6.31 -4.89 -11.33
CA LEU A 44 -6.61 -6.30 -11.55
C LEU A 44 -8.12 -6.57 -11.54
N LEU A 45 -8.88 -5.93 -10.66
CA LEU A 45 -10.35 -6.05 -10.63
C LEU A 45 -11.01 -5.47 -11.89
N GLN A 46 -10.50 -4.35 -12.41
CA GLN A 46 -10.99 -3.77 -13.67
C GLN A 46 -10.57 -4.59 -14.91
N ALA A 47 -9.46 -5.31 -14.82
CA ALA A 47 -8.97 -6.19 -15.87
C ALA A 47 -9.77 -7.51 -15.95
N ILE A 48 -10.65 -7.80 -14.98
CA ILE A 48 -11.55 -8.94 -15.08
C ILE A 48 -12.55 -8.67 -16.22
N PRO A 49 -12.54 -9.46 -17.31
CA PRO A 49 -13.50 -9.31 -18.39
C PRO A 49 -14.91 -9.50 -17.83
N GLN A 50 -15.79 -8.53 -18.08
CA GLN A 50 -17.19 -8.64 -17.68
C GLN A 50 -17.81 -9.87 -18.38
N PRO A 51 -18.34 -10.86 -17.63
CA PRO A 51 -18.90 -12.05 -18.25
C PRO A 51 -20.04 -11.63 -19.19
N PRO A 52 -20.13 -12.22 -20.40
CA PRO A 52 -21.18 -11.89 -21.33
C PRO A 52 -22.54 -12.11 -20.67
N SER A 53 -23.41 -11.11 -20.76
CA SER A 53 -24.79 -11.20 -20.27
C SER A 53 -25.47 -12.34 -21.02
N VAL A 54 -25.66 -13.49 -20.36
CA VAL A 54 -26.27 -14.66 -21.00
C VAL A 54 -27.76 -14.39 -21.19
N ASN A 55 -28.16 -14.02 -22.42
CA ASN A 55 -29.57 -13.87 -22.77
C ASN A 55 -30.18 -15.26 -22.94
N LEU A 56 -30.72 -15.79 -21.84
CA LEU A 56 -31.42 -17.06 -21.81
C LEU A 56 -32.84 -16.87 -22.40
N GLY A 57 -32.93 -16.86 -23.73
CA GLY A 57 -34.17 -17.24 -24.41
C GLY A 57 -34.57 -18.68 -24.02
N PRO A 58 -35.74 -19.19 -24.46
CA PRO A 58 -36.37 -20.42 -23.93
C PRO A 58 -35.58 -21.74 -24.07
N LEU A 59 -34.33 -21.70 -24.55
CA LEU A 59 -33.38 -22.83 -24.67
C LEU A 59 -32.15 -22.68 -23.75
N GLY A 60 -32.15 -21.69 -22.86
CA GLY A 60 -30.97 -21.21 -22.14
C GLY A 60 -30.53 -22.02 -20.91
N THR A 61 -29.98 -23.22 -21.10
CA THR A 61 -29.18 -23.89 -20.04
C THR A 61 -28.00 -24.72 -20.54
N GLN A 62 -27.70 -24.79 -21.85
CA GLN A 62 -26.76 -25.79 -22.35
C GLN A 62 -25.44 -25.33 -23.00
N LEU A 63 -25.21 -24.04 -23.25
CA LEU A 63 -23.96 -23.56 -23.85
C LEU A 63 -23.43 -22.38 -23.05
N ASP A 64 -22.49 -22.60 -22.13
CA ASP A 64 -21.06 -22.63 -22.47
C ASP A 64 -20.22 -22.80 -21.20
N THR A 65 -19.57 -23.94 -21.16
CA THR A 65 -18.55 -24.39 -20.23
C THR A 65 -17.26 -23.60 -20.51
N PHE A 66 -16.95 -22.59 -19.70
CA PHE A 66 -15.57 -22.10 -19.60
C PHE A 66 -14.79 -23.03 -18.67
N ALA A 67 -14.19 -24.05 -19.28
CA ALA A 67 -12.98 -24.71 -18.79
C ALA A 67 -11.75 -24.06 -19.44
#